data_AF-A0AAW0TLE4-F1
#
_entry.id   AF-A0AAW0TLE4-F1
#
_cell.length_a   1.000
_cell.length_b   1.000
_cell.length_c   1.000
_cell.angle_alpha   90.00
_cell.angle_beta   90.00
_cell.angle_gamma   90.00
#
_symmetry.space_group_name_H-M   'P 1'
#
loop_
_entity.id
_entity.type
_entity.pdbx_description
1 polymer ?
#
loop_
_entity_poly.entity_id
_entity_poly.type
_entity_poly.pdbx_seq_one_letter_code
_entity_poly.pdbx_strand_id
1 'polypeptide(L)'
;MKNGDRDHALKFYNKSLREAPHPVIVMDGKQWGQEERDIVYSTSAISSATEEKDPYEEEGWGAYSALAHAYEARARVLFSLEQYQKCREDIDRVLAWGCPPPVEEKMIKMREECEKLGPLDIVQTEPWSKDQSVSFLYQSPEPPTLADPNPFYPSFSSAVSFVSDDEHGRHMVASRDIAPEEVVSMDKAYSAALYPKYFSEYCTICLKRTSAPVPCPNCSTVIFCSEKCRLNGLAGCHRVECPILRTLARLNMSNNAVLVIRLFADMGYINLKSMVPPLQEEANSTQKQELDDAGVYSSGNYRTVYNLVTNKSKRSVNDLLKRTMESFVLLKLLLLTDEYFVDNFGNKLYINDDEVLFTGTMLMHHMMILWCNADTIGEIQHDRKESTASPVVAYGTGLFPSTSLLNHACYSTCASVSYGYVQVMRACRRIPAGTQITRQYADLFQKKLHERMAILKARYHFVCHCQACLGNWPFTLPFNYEYELRCVVCGKPVLKESKKCHNCNITYNHQGQLVDRPEVTIYDYPVMRAKVDDALEKYMMAVPRFMEGSDTSEDYTAVKELLDLYDSYVALPTHGHIAVQSLLHAVSLRKGTSAYVKSNCWNDRLLSWKTAGLALQ
;
A
#
# COMPACT_ATOMS: atom_id res chain seq x y z
N MET A 1 20.01 -29.23 -13.42
CA MET A 1 18.63 -28.74 -13.50
C MET A 1 18.10 -29.03 -14.90
N LYS A 2 17.17 -29.98 -15.07
CA LYS A 2 16.37 -30.06 -16.31
C LYS A 2 15.40 -28.87 -16.29
N ASN A 3 15.29 -28.16 -17.40
CA ASN A 3 14.39 -27.00 -17.62
C ASN A 3 13.07 -27.13 -16.83
N GLY A 4 12.72 -26.15 -15.99
CA GLY A 4 11.44 -26.20 -15.29
C GLY A 4 11.01 -24.94 -14.58
N ASP A 5 11.73 -24.49 -13.54
CA ASP A 5 11.21 -23.39 -12.72
C ASP A 5 12.32 -22.57 -12.03
N ARG A 6 12.75 -21.49 -12.72
CA ARG A 6 13.71 -20.52 -12.19
C ARG A 6 13.18 -19.81 -10.94
N ASP A 7 11.86 -19.61 -10.83
CA ASP A 7 11.24 -18.99 -9.65
C ASP A 7 11.31 -19.93 -8.44
N HIS A 8 11.14 -21.24 -8.65
CA HIS A 8 11.31 -22.22 -7.57
C HIS A 8 12.74 -22.26 -7.05
N ALA A 9 13.74 -22.25 -7.94
CA ALA A 9 15.14 -22.18 -7.56
C ALA A 9 15.46 -20.90 -6.78
N LEU A 10 14.94 -19.76 -7.23
CA LEU A 10 15.12 -18.48 -6.56
C LEU A 10 14.50 -18.48 -5.15
N LYS A 11 13.27 -18.99 -5.00
CA LYS A 11 12.61 -19.15 -3.70
C LYS A 11 13.40 -20.08 -2.77
N PHE A 12 13.94 -21.16 -3.30
CA PHE A 12 14.79 -22.09 -2.54
C PHE A 12 16.03 -21.39 -1.99
N TYR A 13 16.82 -20.72 -2.84
CA TYR A 13 18.03 -20.03 -2.37
C TYR A 13 17.72 -18.86 -1.42
N ASN A 14 16.64 -18.11 -1.64
CA ASN A 14 16.19 -17.09 -0.70
C ASN A 14 15.85 -17.65 0.69
N LYS A 15 15.30 -18.86 0.75
CA LYS A 15 15.07 -19.56 2.01
C LYS A 15 16.39 -19.99 2.65
N SER A 16 17.30 -20.58 1.88
CA SER A 16 18.62 -21.00 2.39
C SER A 16 19.40 -19.83 3.00
N LEU A 17 19.40 -18.67 2.33
CA LEU A 17 20.04 -17.46 2.83
C LEU A 17 19.50 -16.99 4.18
N ARG A 18 18.19 -17.15 4.45
CA ARG A 18 17.58 -16.72 5.71
C ARG A 18 17.94 -17.61 6.89
N GLU A 19 18.20 -18.89 6.64
CA GLU A 19 18.51 -19.88 7.69
C GLU A 19 20.03 -20.07 7.89
N ALA A 20 20.85 -19.61 6.93
CA ALA A 20 22.30 -19.66 7.04
C ALA A 20 22.82 -18.68 8.12
N PRO A 21 23.89 -19.02 8.85
CA PRO A 21 24.62 -18.09 9.70
C PRO A 21 25.09 -16.86 8.93
N HIS A 22 24.94 -15.68 9.53
CA HIS A 22 25.35 -14.40 8.93
C HIS A 22 26.54 -13.79 9.66
N PRO A 23 27.44 -13.11 8.92
CA PRO A 23 28.55 -12.38 9.52
C PRO A 23 28.08 -11.28 10.46
N VAL A 24 28.92 -10.97 11.45
CA VAL A 24 28.64 -9.92 12.41
C VAL A 24 28.63 -8.55 11.73
N ILE A 25 27.54 -7.82 11.91
CA ILE A 25 27.37 -6.42 11.52
C ILE A 25 27.31 -5.62 12.83
N VAL A 26 28.20 -4.65 12.98
CA VAL A 26 28.22 -3.76 14.15
C VAL A 26 27.53 -2.46 13.79
N MET A 27 26.48 -2.11 14.52
CA MET A 27 25.73 -0.87 14.35
C MET A 27 25.38 -0.28 15.71
N ASP A 28 25.74 0.98 15.95
CA ASP A 28 25.44 1.70 17.20
C ASP A 28 25.79 0.90 18.46
N GLY A 29 26.98 0.30 18.47
CA GLY A 29 27.48 -0.54 19.58
C GLY A 29 26.80 -1.91 19.71
N LYS A 30 25.81 -2.24 18.87
CA LYS A 30 25.13 -3.53 18.85
C LYS A 30 25.71 -4.44 17.76
N GLN A 31 25.93 -5.71 18.12
CA GLN A 31 26.30 -6.77 17.20
C GLN A 31 25.06 -7.49 16.66
N TRP A 32 25.06 -7.70 15.36
CA TRP A 32 24.03 -8.40 14.61
C TRP A 32 24.66 -9.55 13.84
N GLY A 33 24.17 -10.79 13.96
CA GLY A 33 24.75 -11.97 13.34
C GLY A 33 25.45 -12.87 14.35
N GLN A 34 26.24 -13.81 13.85
CA GLN A 34 26.98 -14.79 14.65
C GLN A 34 28.46 -14.65 14.35
N GLU A 35 29.30 -14.66 15.39
CA GLU A 35 30.74 -14.77 15.19
C GLU A 35 31.08 -16.14 14.61
N GLU A 36 32.12 -16.21 13.78
CA GLU A 36 32.53 -17.44 13.09
C GLU A 36 32.75 -18.61 14.07
N ARG A 37 33.33 -18.33 15.24
CA ARG A 37 33.57 -19.32 16.30
C ARG A 37 32.29 -19.89 16.94
N ASP A 38 31.16 -19.20 16.79
CA ASP A 38 29.87 -19.58 17.39
C ASP A 38 28.98 -20.36 16.40
N ILE A 39 29.45 -20.60 15.17
CA ILE A 39 28.73 -21.36 14.16
C ILE A 39 28.79 -22.86 14.51
N VAL A 40 27.70 -23.40 15.05
CA VAL A 40 27.57 -24.83 15.34
C VAL A 40 26.87 -25.54 14.17
N TYR A 41 27.60 -26.38 13.45
CA TYR A 41 27.02 -27.25 12.42
C TYR A 41 26.25 -28.39 13.09
N SER A 42 24.93 -28.23 13.21
CA SER A 42 24.04 -29.26 13.73
C SER A 42 23.88 -30.39 12.69
N THR A 43 24.63 -31.48 12.81
CA THR A 43 24.26 -32.76 12.22
C THR A 43 23.15 -33.38 13.07
N SER A 44 21.93 -33.44 12.53
CA SER A 44 20.82 -34.05 13.27
C SER A 44 21.05 -35.55 13.44
N ALA A 45 21.07 -35.99 14.71
CA ALA A 45 20.91 -37.34 15.19
C ALA A 45 22.04 -38.35 14.85
N ILE A 46 23.10 -38.36 15.66
CA ILE A 46 23.67 -39.52 16.38
C ILE A 46 25.04 -39.08 16.96
N SER A 47 25.15 -39.16 18.29
CA SER A 47 26.35 -39.23 19.14
C SER A 47 27.57 -38.32 18.92
N SER A 48 28.05 -37.80 20.05
CA SER A 48 29.34 -37.16 20.32
C SER A 48 29.61 -35.84 19.60
N ALA A 49 29.66 -34.78 20.42
CA ALA A 49 30.33 -33.53 20.09
C ALA A 49 31.80 -33.83 19.73
N THR A 50 32.09 -33.85 18.44
CA THR A 50 33.40 -33.57 17.88
C THR A 50 33.32 -32.18 17.26
N GLU A 51 34.32 -31.34 17.54
CA GLU A 51 34.62 -30.11 16.79
C GLU A 51 35.02 -30.52 15.35
N GLU A 52 34.07 -30.97 14.54
CA GLU A 52 34.30 -31.17 13.11
C GLU A 52 34.15 -29.81 12.42
N LYS A 53 35.22 -29.43 11.69
CA LYS A 53 35.23 -28.27 10.81
C LYS A 53 34.08 -28.35 9.82
N ASP A 54 33.64 -27.18 9.35
CA ASP A 54 32.66 -27.08 8.28
C ASP A 54 33.04 -28.02 7.12
N PRO A 55 32.21 -29.00 6.71
CA PRO A 55 32.52 -29.91 5.61
C PRO A 55 32.82 -29.18 4.29
N TYR A 56 32.52 -27.88 4.18
CA TYR A 56 32.82 -27.04 3.03
C TYR A 56 34.13 -26.23 3.15
N GLU A 57 34.73 -26.10 4.34
CA GLU A 57 36.06 -25.47 4.50
C GLU A 57 37.15 -26.26 3.76
N GLU A 58 37.00 -27.59 3.69
CA GLU A 58 37.94 -28.47 2.96
C GLU A 58 37.92 -28.26 1.43
N GLU A 59 36.88 -27.62 0.89
CA GLU A 59 36.73 -27.32 -0.54
C GLU A 59 37.30 -25.95 -0.95
N GLY A 60 37.81 -25.15 0.00
CA GLY A 60 38.40 -23.82 -0.26
C GLY A 60 37.40 -22.66 -0.17
N TRP A 61 36.26 -22.85 0.49
CA TRP A 61 35.36 -21.76 0.87
C TRP A 61 35.84 -21.07 2.14
N GLY A 62 35.63 -19.76 2.24
CA GLY A 62 35.96 -19.01 3.46
C GLY A 62 34.92 -19.19 4.57
N ALA A 63 35.04 -18.36 5.61
CA ALA A 63 34.08 -18.28 6.70
C ALA A 63 32.66 -18.06 6.14
N TYR A 64 31.64 -18.73 6.72
CA TYR A 64 30.24 -18.70 6.25
C TYR A 64 29.99 -19.39 4.89
N SER A 65 30.63 -20.53 4.65
CA SER A 65 30.54 -21.30 3.39
C SER A 65 29.10 -21.51 2.87
N ALA A 66 28.17 -21.92 3.74
CA ALA A 66 26.78 -22.19 3.38
C ALA A 66 26.07 -20.93 2.86
N LEU A 67 26.42 -19.76 3.41
CA LEU A 67 25.91 -18.48 2.96
C LEU A 67 26.50 -18.14 1.59
N ALA A 68 27.81 -18.28 1.41
CA ALA A 68 28.52 -18.04 0.15
C ALA A 68 28.02 -18.95 -0.99
N HIS A 69 27.80 -20.25 -0.73
CA HIS A 69 27.17 -21.17 -1.71
C HIS A 69 25.78 -20.73 -2.12
N ALA A 70 24.96 -20.31 -1.17
CA ALA A 70 23.60 -19.89 -1.45
C ALA A 70 23.56 -18.61 -2.31
N TYR A 71 24.45 -17.64 -2.05
CA TYR A 71 24.59 -16.46 -2.91
C TYR A 71 25.17 -16.79 -4.29
N GLU A 72 26.17 -17.66 -4.38
CA GLU A 72 26.73 -18.12 -5.67
C GLU A 72 25.64 -18.76 -6.54
N ALA A 73 24.84 -19.63 -5.95
CA ALA A 73 23.79 -20.33 -6.66
C ALA A 73 22.65 -19.38 -7.05
N ARG A 74 22.32 -18.40 -6.19
CA ARG A 74 21.35 -17.36 -6.50
C ARG A 74 21.84 -16.41 -7.60
N ALA A 75 23.11 -16.03 -7.61
CA ALA A 75 23.72 -15.19 -8.66
C ALA A 75 23.52 -15.82 -10.04
N ARG A 76 23.77 -17.13 -10.19
CA ARG A 76 23.53 -17.85 -11.45
C ARG A 76 22.06 -17.81 -11.89
N VAL A 77 21.12 -17.92 -10.95
CA VAL A 77 19.69 -17.80 -11.24
C VAL A 77 19.34 -16.37 -11.66
N LEU A 78 19.82 -15.36 -10.94
CA LEU A 78 19.60 -13.94 -11.25
C LEU A 78 20.17 -13.54 -12.61
N PHE A 79 21.35 -14.04 -12.95
CA PHE A 79 21.94 -13.87 -14.28
C PHE A 79 21.01 -14.42 -15.37
N SER A 80 20.48 -15.63 -15.19
CA SER A 80 19.54 -16.25 -16.14
C SER A 80 18.16 -15.57 -16.21
N LEU A 81 17.84 -14.76 -15.20
CA LEU A 81 16.64 -13.92 -15.13
C LEU A 81 16.91 -12.48 -15.58
N GLU A 82 18.10 -12.20 -16.10
CA GLU A 82 18.52 -10.88 -16.60
C GLU A 82 18.51 -9.78 -15.51
N GLN A 83 18.52 -10.17 -14.23
CA GLN A 83 18.62 -9.26 -13.08
C GLN A 83 20.09 -8.97 -12.76
N TYR A 84 20.80 -8.35 -13.71
CA TYR A 84 22.26 -8.21 -13.67
C TYR A 84 22.78 -7.39 -12.50
N GLN A 85 22.05 -6.35 -12.07
CA GLN A 85 22.46 -5.55 -10.91
C GLN A 85 22.44 -6.40 -9.62
N LYS A 86 21.35 -7.14 -9.38
CA LYS A 86 21.23 -8.05 -8.22
C LYS A 86 22.22 -9.21 -8.30
N CYS A 87 22.48 -9.71 -9.50
CA CYS A 87 23.51 -10.73 -9.73
C CYS A 87 24.90 -10.23 -9.29
N ARG A 88 25.29 -9.02 -9.69
CA ARG A 88 26.56 -8.41 -9.28
C ARG A 88 26.67 -8.25 -7.78
N GLU A 89 25.61 -7.79 -7.11
CA GLU A 89 25.60 -7.68 -5.65
C GLU A 89 25.81 -9.03 -4.94
N ASP A 90 25.25 -10.11 -5.47
CA ASP A 90 25.47 -11.45 -4.93
C ASP A 90 26.90 -11.94 -5.19
N ILE A 91 27.44 -11.70 -6.38
CA ILE A 91 28.84 -12.02 -6.71
C ILE A 91 29.80 -11.27 -5.77
N ASP A 92 29.59 -9.98 -5.56
CA ASP A 92 30.43 -9.16 -4.68
C ASP A 92 30.45 -9.71 -3.24
N ARG A 93 29.33 -10.24 -2.74
CA ARG A 93 29.25 -10.91 -1.43
C ARG A 93 30.06 -12.21 -1.40
N VAL A 94 29.91 -13.05 -2.44
CA VAL A 94 30.65 -14.32 -2.56
C VAL A 94 32.16 -14.08 -2.57
N LEU A 95 32.62 -13.12 -3.39
CA LEU A 95 34.03 -12.79 -3.49
C LEU A 95 34.58 -12.19 -2.18
N ALA A 96 33.79 -11.40 -1.47
CA ALA A 96 34.20 -10.80 -0.20
C ALA A 96 34.40 -11.84 0.93
N TRP A 97 33.65 -12.94 0.92
CA TRP A 97 33.80 -14.02 1.92
C TRP A 97 34.76 -15.13 1.51
N GLY A 98 35.18 -15.15 0.25
CA GLY A 98 36.10 -16.14 -0.28
C GLY A 98 35.40 -17.39 -0.78
N CYS A 99 35.83 -17.84 -1.96
CA CYS A 99 35.34 -19.06 -2.60
C CYS A 99 36.50 -19.76 -3.33
N PRO A 100 36.33 -21.04 -3.73
CA PRO A 100 37.39 -21.79 -4.38
C PRO A 100 37.78 -21.16 -5.73
N PRO A 101 39.05 -21.23 -6.16
CA PRO A 101 39.51 -20.58 -7.39
C PRO A 101 38.68 -20.87 -8.65
N PRO A 102 38.17 -22.10 -8.89
CA PRO A 102 37.31 -22.37 -10.05
C PRO A 102 35.94 -21.68 -9.98
N VAL A 103 35.45 -21.36 -8.79
CA VAL A 103 34.22 -20.60 -8.57
C VAL A 103 34.50 -19.12 -8.71
N GLU A 104 35.59 -18.64 -8.10
CA GLU A 104 36.05 -17.25 -8.19
C GLU A 104 36.20 -16.81 -9.65
N GLU A 105 36.91 -17.59 -10.48
CA GLU A 105 37.10 -17.31 -11.91
C GLU A 105 35.75 -17.22 -12.66
N LYS A 106 34.79 -18.09 -12.33
CA LYS A 106 33.45 -18.07 -12.93
C LYS A 106 32.65 -16.84 -12.50
N MET A 107 32.71 -16.49 -11.21
CA MET A 107 32.00 -15.33 -10.67
C MET A 107 32.56 -14.03 -11.26
N ILE A 108 33.88 -13.87 -11.37
CA ILE A 108 34.52 -12.70 -11.99
C ILE A 108 34.07 -12.54 -13.45
N LYS A 109 34.13 -13.63 -14.24
CA LYS A 109 33.67 -13.60 -15.65
C LYS A 109 32.19 -13.21 -15.77
N MET A 110 31.33 -13.79 -14.93
CA MET A 110 29.89 -13.47 -14.91
C MET A 110 29.64 -12.02 -14.49
N ARG A 111 30.43 -11.49 -13.54
CA ARG A 111 30.37 -10.08 -13.10
C ARG A 111 30.71 -9.11 -14.22
N GLU A 112 31.79 -9.38 -14.96
CA GLU A 112 32.19 -8.58 -16.13
C GLU A 112 31.14 -8.64 -17.24
N GLU A 113 30.49 -9.79 -17.43
CA GLU A 113 29.40 -9.94 -18.38
C GLU A 113 28.17 -9.11 -17.97
N CYS A 114 27.78 -9.14 -16.68
CA CYS A 114 26.75 -8.25 -16.14
C CYS A 114 27.08 -6.76 -16.35
N GLU A 115 28.34 -6.36 -16.22
CA GLU A 115 28.77 -4.97 -16.47
C GLU A 115 28.65 -4.58 -17.93
N LYS A 116 29.00 -5.48 -18.86
CA LYS A 116 28.86 -5.25 -20.31
C LYS A 116 27.40 -5.15 -20.75
N LEU A 117 26.54 -5.99 -20.18
CA LEU A 117 25.11 -6.01 -20.48
C LEU A 117 24.37 -4.80 -19.88
N GLY A 118 24.97 -4.13 -18.89
CA GLY A 118 24.40 -2.99 -18.18
C GLY A 118 23.19 -3.36 -17.33
N PRO A 119 22.65 -2.44 -16.52
CA PRO A 119 21.41 -2.68 -15.82
C PRO A 119 20.26 -2.77 -16.83
N LEU A 120 19.73 -3.96 -17.09
CA LEU A 120 18.41 -4.14 -17.71
C LEU A 120 17.26 -3.76 -16.75
N ASP A 121 17.55 -3.01 -15.68
CA ASP A 121 16.54 -2.47 -14.76
C ASP A 121 15.66 -1.37 -15.41
N ILE A 122 15.79 -1.15 -16.71
CA ILE A 122 14.91 -0.27 -17.49
C ILE A 122 13.70 -1.09 -17.91
N VAL A 123 12.55 -0.77 -17.29
CA VAL A 123 11.22 -0.98 -17.84
C VAL A 123 11.27 -0.63 -19.32
N GLN A 124 11.28 -1.63 -20.21
CA GLN A 124 11.12 -1.36 -21.63
C GLN A 124 9.81 -0.59 -21.79
N THR A 125 9.92 0.67 -22.19
CA THR A 125 8.81 1.53 -22.64
C THR A 125 8.33 1.14 -24.05
N GLU A 126 8.58 -0.10 -24.47
CA GLU A 126 8.08 -0.65 -25.73
C GLU A 126 6.60 -1.02 -25.56
N PRO A 127 5.76 -0.80 -26.59
CA PRO A 127 4.38 -1.29 -26.59
C PRO A 127 4.38 -2.79 -26.31
N TRP A 128 3.48 -3.24 -25.43
CA TRP A 128 3.28 -4.64 -25.07
C TRP A 128 3.22 -5.51 -26.32
N SER A 129 4.31 -6.21 -26.64
CA SER A 129 4.35 -7.08 -27.81
C SER A 129 3.61 -8.38 -27.49
N LYS A 130 2.88 -8.92 -28.48
CA LYS A 130 2.09 -10.15 -28.34
C LYS A 130 2.89 -11.38 -27.89
N ASP A 131 4.22 -11.35 -28.01
CA ASP A 131 5.12 -12.44 -27.65
C ASP A 131 5.78 -12.27 -26.27
N GLN A 132 5.63 -11.12 -25.61
CA GLN A 132 6.10 -10.93 -24.24
C GLN A 132 5.05 -11.46 -23.25
N SER A 133 5.18 -12.75 -22.90
CA SER A 133 4.49 -13.30 -21.74
C SER A 133 4.92 -12.51 -20.50
N VAL A 134 4.04 -11.68 -19.93
CA VAL A 134 4.17 -10.91 -18.66
C VAL A 134 5.61 -10.86 -18.12
N SER A 135 6.36 -9.82 -18.48
CA SER A 135 7.67 -9.55 -17.89
C SER A 135 7.54 -9.41 -16.37
N PHE A 136 8.27 -10.25 -15.64
CA PHE A 136 8.28 -10.27 -14.18
C PHE A 136 8.97 -9.02 -13.65
N LEU A 137 8.23 -7.96 -13.37
CA LEU A 137 8.76 -6.83 -12.62
C LEU A 137 8.75 -7.17 -11.12
N TYR A 138 9.81 -7.83 -10.65
CA TYR A 138 10.17 -7.86 -9.22
C TYR A 138 10.70 -6.50 -8.72
N GLN A 139 10.29 -5.43 -9.38
CA GLN A 139 10.59 -4.05 -9.05
C GLN A 139 9.26 -3.35 -8.80
N SER A 140 9.13 -2.74 -7.64
CA SER A 140 8.03 -1.83 -7.38
C SER A 140 8.40 -0.48 -7.97
N PRO A 141 7.55 0.11 -8.84
CA PRO A 141 7.83 1.42 -9.43
C PRO A 141 8.01 2.46 -8.33
N GLU A 142 8.78 3.51 -8.62
CA GLU A 142 8.82 4.65 -7.71
C GLU A 142 7.48 5.41 -7.76
N PRO A 143 7.02 5.94 -6.61
CA PRO A 143 5.82 6.76 -6.60
C PRO A 143 6.03 8.03 -7.46
N PRO A 144 4.97 8.53 -8.11
CA PRO A 144 5.01 9.82 -8.78
C PRO A 144 5.29 10.95 -7.79
N THR A 145 5.85 12.06 -8.26
CA THR A 145 5.99 13.29 -7.47
C THR A 145 4.75 14.17 -7.60
N LEU A 146 4.41 14.89 -6.54
CA LEU A 146 3.45 16.00 -6.62
C LEU A 146 4.13 17.18 -7.32
N ALA A 147 3.57 17.65 -8.44
CA ALA A 147 4.14 18.76 -9.20
C ALA A 147 4.00 20.11 -8.46
N ASP A 148 2.92 20.26 -7.70
CA ASP A 148 2.51 21.50 -7.04
C ASP A 148 2.06 21.24 -5.59
N PRO A 149 2.96 20.89 -4.66
CA PRO A 149 2.58 20.63 -3.27
C PRO A 149 1.91 21.84 -2.60
N ASN A 150 0.86 21.60 -1.81
CA ASN A 150 0.26 22.64 -0.99
C ASN A 150 1.26 23.09 0.10
N PRO A 151 1.47 24.41 0.31
CA PRO A 151 2.50 24.91 1.23
C PRO A 151 2.26 24.55 2.70
N PHE A 152 1.00 24.41 3.14
CA PHE A 152 0.64 24.05 4.52
C PHE A 152 0.38 22.55 4.68
N TYR A 153 0.02 21.86 3.60
CA TYR A 153 -0.29 20.44 3.58
C TYR A 153 0.48 19.74 2.44
N PRO A 154 1.81 19.63 2.51
CA PRO A 154 2.68 19.24 1.38
C PRO A 154 2.44 17.82 0.83
N SER A 155 1.71 16.97 1.56
CA SER A 155 1.23 15.69 1.04
C SER A 155 0.06 15.81 0.07
N PHE A 156 -0.51 17.00 -0.14
CA PHE A 156 -1.60 17.27 -1.08
C PHE A 156 -1.14 18.23 -2.19
N SER A 157 -1.81 18.18 -3.34
CA SER A 157 -1.61 19.19 -4.39
C SER A 157 -2.20 20.55 -3.98
N SER A 158 -1.76 21.61 -4.65
CA SER A 158 -2.27 22.98 -4.45
C SER A 158 -3.76 23.12 -4.81
N ALA A 159 -4.29 22.14 -5.55
CA ALA A 159 -5.71 22.00 -5.87
C ALA A 159 -6.57 21.56 -4.68
N VAL A 160 -5.97 21.30 -3.51
CA VAL A 160 -6.66 20.85 -2.31
C VAL A 160 -6.49 21.88 -1.20
N SER A 161 -7.59 22.21 -0.52
CA SER A 161 -7.63 23.13 0.62
C SER A 161 -8.23 22.46 1.85
N PHE A 162 -7.70 22.79 3.02
CA PHE A 162 -8.23 22.34 4.30
C PHE A 162 -9.42 23.20 4.73
N VAL A 163 -10.45 22.56 5.26
CA VAL A 163 -11.63 23.19 5.85
C VAL A 163 -12.01 22.46 7.14
N SER A 164 -12.58 23.17 8.10
CA SER A 164 -13.18 22.58 9.29
C SER A 164 -14.56 23.18 9.52
N ASP A 165 -15.57 22.33 9.67
CA ASP A 165 -16.95 22.72 10.00
C ASP A 165 -17.60 21.73 10.98
N ASP A 166 -18.80 22.06 11.48
CA ASP A 166 -19.52 21.24 12.46
C ASP A 166 -20.09 19.93 11.88
N GLU A 167 -20.31 19.87 10.56
CA GLU A 167 -20.96 18.74 9.89
C GLU A 167 -19.97 17.62 9.56
N HIS A 168 -18.81 17.99 9.03
CA HIS A 168 -17.77 17.09 8.52
C HIS A 168 -16.54 17.04 9.43
N GLY A 169 -16.43 17.96 10.40
CA GLY A 169 -15.19 18.18 11.12
C GLY A 169 -14.10 18.68 10.17
N ARG A 170 -12.86 18.24 10.42
CA ARG A 170 -11.71 18.48 9.55
C ARG A 170 -11.87 17.70 8.23
N HIS A 171 -11.77 18.39 7.10
CA HIS A 171 -11.86 17.75 5.80
C HIS A 171 -11.10 18.55 4.73
N MET A 172 -10.94 17.93 3.57
CA MET A 172 -10.28 18.53 2.41
C MET A 172 -11.31 18.83 1.32
N VAL A 173 -11.15 19.96 0.62
CA VAL A 173 -12.00 20.37 -0.51
C VAL A 173 -11.15 20.73 -1.72
N ALA A 174 -11.71 20.57 -2.92
CA ALA A 174 -11.07 21.00 -4.15
C ALA A 174 -11.09 22.55 -4.25
N SER A 175 -9.94 23.20 -4.43
CA SER A 175 -9.83 24.65 -4.64
C SER A 175 -10.07 25.06 -6.10
N ARG A 176 -9.95 24.11 -7.01
CA ARG A 176 -10.29 24.21 -8.44
C ARG A 176 -10.93 22.91 -8.91
N ASP A 177 -11.40 22.89 -10.15
CA ASP A 177 -11.76 21.63 -10.79
C ASP A 177 -10.54 20.71 -10.91
N ILE A 178 -10.71 19.43 -10.57
CA ILE A 178 -9.70 18.38 -10.67
C ILE A 178 -10.18 17.34 -11.70
N ALA A 179 -9.35 17.07 -12.70
CA ALA A 179 -9.67 16.10 -13.74
C ALA A 179 -9.48 14.64 -13.27
N PRO A 180 -10.16 13.66 -13.88
CA PRO A 180 -9.90 12.25 -13.63
C PRO A 180 -8.42 11.88 -13.82
N GLU A 181 -7.91 10.99 -12.94
CA GLU A 181 -6.50 10.56 -12.80
C GLU A 181 -5.48 11.57 -12.28
N GLU A 182 -5.86 12.85 -12.07
CA GLU A 182 -4.96 13.79 -11.40
C GLU A 182 -4.55 13.26 -10.02
N VAL A 183 -3.27 13.43 -9.68
CA VAL A 183 -2.74 13.09 -8.36
C VAL A 183 -3.20 14.17 -7.37
N VAL A 184 -3.99 13.75 -6.39
CA VAL A 184 -4.58 14.64 -5.37
C VAL A 184 -3.70 14.68 -4.13
N SER A 185 -3.11 13.54 -3.76
CA SER A 185 -2.21 13.47 -2.61
C SER A 185 -1.18 12.36 -2.76
N MET A 186 -0.04 12.53 -2.11
CA MET A 186 1.00 11.53 -1.90
C MET A 186 1.39 11.55 -0.42
N ASP A 187 1.16 10.45 0.27
CA ASP A 187 1.40 10.33 1.70
C ASP A 187 2.29 9.14 2.01
N LYS A 188 3.40 9.39 2.69
CA LYS A 188 4.31 8.37 3.16
C LYS A 188 3.84 7.90 4.53
N ALA A 189 3.68 6.60 4.72
CA ALA A 189 3.29 6.06 6.02
C ALA A 189 4.28 6.50 7.11
N TYR A 190 3.74 6.98 8.22
CA TYR A 190 4.52 7.25 9.43
C TYR A 190 5.02 5.95 10.05
N SER A 191 4.17 4.92 10.03
CA SER A 191 4.52 3.55 10.40
C SER A 191 3.81 2.59 9.46
N ALA A 192 4.50 1.53 9.06
CA ALA A 192 3.97 0.50 8.16
C ALA A 192 4.40 -0.90 8.63
N ALA A 193 3.55 -1.91 8.46
CA ALA A 193 3.82 -3.29 8.86
C ALA A 193 3.21 -4.28 7.87
N LEU A 194 3.99 -5.33 7.54
CA LEU A 194 3.54 -6.45 6.72
C LEU A 194 2.66 -7.40 7.53
N TYR A 195 1.68 -8.02 6.87
CA TYR A 195 1.03 -9.18 7.46
C TYR A 195 2.02 -10.36 7.53
N PRO A 196 1.99 -11.20 8.59
CA PRO A 196 2.99 -12.24 8.82
C PRO A 196 3.22 -13.20 7.64
N LYS A 197 2.17 -13.50 6.85
CA LYS A 197 2.27 -14.37 5.66
C LYS A 197 3.15 -13.81 4.54
N TYR A 198 3.51 -12.52 4.59
CA TYR A 198 4.29 -11.83 3.56
C TYR A 198 5.72 -11.47 3.98
N PHE A 199 6.15 -11.83 5.19
CA PHE A 199 7.50 -11.53 5.70
C PHE A 199 8.64 -12.12 4.87
N SER A 200 8.37 -13.10 4.00
CA SER A 200 9.35 -13.72 3.10
C SER A 200 9.31 -13.21 1.67
N GLU A 201 8.39 -12.31 1.33
CA GLU A 201 8.18 -11.84 -0.05
C GLU A 201 8.39 -10.33 -0.21
N TYR A 202 8.15 -9.56 0.85
CA TYR A 202 8.23 -8.10 0.84
C TYR A 202 9.26 -7.62 1.85
N CYS A 203 9.92 -6.51 1.52
CA CYS A 203 10.82 -5.83 2.43
C CYS A 203 10.06 -5.41 3.69
N THR A 204 10.58 -5.77 4.85
CA THR A 204 9.97 -5.43 6.13
C THR A 204 9.96 -3.93 6.40
N ILE A 205 10.84 -3.15 5.75
CA ILE A 205 10.95 -1.69 5.95
C ILE A 205 10.19 -0.92 4.89
N CYS A 206 10.50 -1.14 3.60
CA CYS A 206 9.88 -0.37 2.53
C CYS A 206 8.56 -0.93 2.00
N LEU A 207 8.22 -2.16 2.41
CA LEU A 207 7.07 -2.91 1.94
C LEU A 207 7.07 -3.19 0.42
N LYS A 208 8.14 -2.83 -0.31
CA LYS A 208 8.32 -3.21 -1.71
C LYS A 208 8.65 -4.69 -1.80
N ARG A 209 8.10 -5.35 -2.82
CA ARG A 209 8.38 -6.76 -3.12
C ARG A 209 9.82 -6.92 -3.60
N THR A 210 10.46 -8.06 -3.32
CA THR A 210 11.81 -8.34 -3.83
C THR A 210 12.00 -9.80 -4.22
N SER A 211 12.68 -10.03 -5.34
CA SER A 211 13.15 -11.35 -5.82
C SER A 211 14.45 -11.81 -5.17
N ALA A 212 15.29 -10.87 -4.75
CA ALA A 212 16.63 -11.13 -4.23
C ALA A 212 16.79 -10.44 -2.86
N PRO A 213 16.05 -10.90 -1.84
CA PRO A 213 16.12 -10.32 -0.51
C PRO A 213 17.50 -10.45 0.13
N VAL A 214 17.82 -9.50 0.99
CA VAL A 214 18.85 -9.65 2.02
C VAL A 214 18.14 -9.98 3.35
N PRO A 215 18.48 -11.06 4.04
CA PRO A 215 17.82 -11.45 5.29
C PRO A 215 18.34 -10.66 6.50
N CYS A 216 17.59 -10.74 7.61
CA CYS A 216 18.09 -10.32 8.92
C CYS A 216 19.19 -11.29 9.40
N PRO A 217 20.31 -10.80 9.94
CA PRO A 217 21.40 -11.65 10.40
C PRO A 217 21.08 -12.39 11.72
N ASN A 218 20.10 -11.94 12.52
CA ASN A 218 19.75 -12.57 13.80
C ASN A 218 18.51 -13.46 13.74
N CYS A 219 17.59 -13.21 12.80
CA CYS A 219 16.36 -13.98 12.72
C CYS A 219 16.06 -14.40 11.28
N SER A 220 15.55 -15.61 11.12
CA SER A 220 15.06 -16.07 9.83
C SER A 220 13.66 -15.54 9.49
N THR A 221 13.10 -14.56 10.22
CA THR A 221 11.69 -14.16 10.10
C THR A 221 11.42 -13.21 8.94
N VAL A 222 12.22 -12.14 8.80
CA VAL A 222 11.98 -11.04 7.87
C VAL A 222 13.07 -10.91 6.81
N ILE A 223 12.75 -10.19 5.74
CA ILE A 223 13.68 -9.85 4.67
C ILE A 223 13.71 -8.34 4.39
N PHE A 224 14.75 -7.91 3.69
CA PHE A 224 14.95 -6.55 3.19
C PHE A 224 15.18 -6.59 1.68
N CYS A 225 14.74 -5.55 0.95
CA CYS A 225 14.95 -5.48 -0.50
C CYS A 225 16.38 -5.07 -0.89
N SER A 226 17.14 -4.49 0.04
CA SER A 226 18.50 -3.99 -0.21
C SER A 226 19.26 -3.84 1.11
N GLU A 227 20.58 -3.70 1.01
CA GLU A 227 21.44 -3.44 2.17
C GLU A 227 21.03 -2.16 2.91
N LYS A 228 20.69 -1.09 2.18
CA LYS A 228 20.15 0.14 2.75
C LYS A 228 18.91 -0.11 3.61
N CYS A 229 17.95 -0.91 3.13
CA CYS A 229 16.77 -1.25 3.92
C CYS A 229 17.12 -2.15 5.11
N ARG A 230 18.09 -3.06 4.98
CA ARG A 230 18.59 -3.87 6.09
C ARG A 230 19.14 -2.98 7.19
N LEU A 231 20.13 -2.15 6.89
CA LEU A 231 20.74 -1.23 7.85
C LEU A 231 19.71 -0.32 8.50
N ASN A 232 18.81 0.29 7.72
CA ASN A 232 17.74 1.14 8.26
C ASN A 232 16.82 0.37 9.23
N GLY A 233 16.50 -0.90 8.94
CA GLY A 233 15.69 -1.71 9.83
C GLY A 233 16.42 -2.09 11.11
N LEU A 234 17.68 -2.54 11.00
CA LEU A 234 18.51 -2.94 12.14
C LEU A 234 18.82 -1.76 13.07
N ALA A 235 18.93 -0.54 12.54
CA ALA A 235 19.08 0.67 13.35
C ALA A 235 17.73 1.19 13.90
N GLY A 236 16.63 1.00 13.16
CA GLY A 236 15.30 1.51 13.50
C GLY A 236 14.38 0.44 14.10
N CYS A 237 13.11 0.42 13.67
CA CYS A 237 12.08 -0.41 14.28
C CYS A 237 12.43 -1.91 14.42
N HIS A 238 13.14 -2.52 13.46
CA HIS A 238 13.47 -3.95 13.52
C HIS A 238 14.35 -4.28 14.73
N ARG A 239 15.13 -3.32 15.23
CA ARG A 239 15.90 -3.44 16.48
C ARG A 239 15.07 -3.97 17.64
N VAL A 240 13.93 -3.33 17.87
CA VAL A 240 13.04 -3.62 19.01
C VAL A 240 12.12 -4.80 18.72
N GLU A 241 11.60 -4.92 17.49
CA GLU A 241 10.65 -6.00 17.17
C GLU A 241 11.30 -7.35 16.88
N CYS A 242 12.58 -7.42 16.48
CA CYS A 242 13.26 -8.67 16.13
C CYS A 242 13.04 -9.81 17.14
N PRO A 243 13.25 -9.63 18.47
CA PRO A 243 13.03 -10.70 19.45
C PRO A 243 11.56 -11.04 19.70
N ILE A 244 10.61 -10.14 19.39
CA ILE A 244 9.19 -10.31 19.75
C ILE A 244 8.25 -10.56 18.59
N LEU A 245 8.69 -10.39 17.34
CA LEU A 245 7.83 -10.50 16.16
C LEU A 245 7.18 -11.90 16.03
N ARG A 246 7.94 -12.96 16.34
CA ARG A 246 7.42 -14.34 16.40
C ARG A 246 6.39 -14.52 17.51
N THR A 247 6.60 -13.88 18.66
CA THR A 247 5.68 -13.91 19.79
C THR A 247 4.38 -13.19 19.47
N LEU A 248 4.45 -12.00 18.86
CA LEU A 248 3.29 -11.27 18.36
C LEU A 248 2.45 -12.12 17.39
N ALA A 249 3.11 -12.80 16.45
CA ALA A 249 2.44 -13.70 15.52
C ALA A 249 1.80 -14.92 16.20
N ARG A 250 2.49 -15.55 17.16
CA ARG A 250 1.96 -16.71 17.94
C ARG A 250 0.78 -16.34 18.83
N LEU A 251 0.78 -15.13 19.39
CA LEU A 251 -0.34 -14.57 20.16
C LEU A 251 -1.50 -14.10 19.27
N ASN A 252 -1.38 -14.23 17.94
CA ASN A 252 -2.34 -13.75 16.95
C ASN A 252 -2.70 -12.27 17.17
N MET A 253 -1.69 -11.47 17.52
CA MET A 253 -1.86 -10.02 17.68
C MET A 253 -2.20 -9.39 16.33
N SER A 254 -3.05 -8.37 16.34
CA SER A 254 -3.46 -7.68 15.12
C SER A 254 -2.27 -6.96 14.46
N ASN A 255 -2.36 -6.67 13.16
CA ASN A 255 -1.29 -5.91 12.47
C ASN A 255 -1.12 -4.50 13.07
N ASN A 256 -2.18 -3.94 13.66
CA ASN A 256 -2.11 -2.68 14.40
C ASN A 256 -1.19 -2.79 15.62
N ALA A 257 -1.08 -3.96 16.25
CA ALA A 257 -0.15 -4.19 17.36
C ALA A 257 1.31 -4.08 16.88
N VAL A 258 1.62 -4.63 15.70
CA VAL A 258 2.96 -4.50 15.07
C VAL A 258 3.23 -3.05 14.71
N LEU A 259 2.26 -2.34 14.12
CA LEU A 259 2.38 -0.92 13.81
C LEU A 259 2.67 -0.06 15.04
N VAL A 260 1.96 -0.28 16.17
CA VAL A 260 2.26 0.46 17.41
C VAL A 260 3.66 0.15 17.91
N ILE A 261 4.11 -1.11 17.88
CA ILE A 261 5.48 -1.46 18.28
C ILE A 261 6.50 -0.74 17.42
N ARG A 262 6.30 -0.69 16.10
CA ARG A 262 7.20 0.03 15.19
C ARG A 262 7.21 1.53 15.44
N LEU A 263 6.03 2.13 15.63
CA LEU A 263 5.91 3.54 16.02
C LEU A 263 6.70 3.83 17.29
N PHE A 264 6.57 2.98 18.31
CA PHE A 264 7.26 3.15 19.58
C PHE A 264 8.77 2.96 19.39
N ALA A 265 9.18 1.95 18.64
CA ALA A 265 10.57 1.65 18.36
C ALA A 265 11.28 2.79 17.59
N ASP A 266 10.65 3.34 16.56
CA ASP A 266 11.22 4.45 15.77
C ASP A 266 11.27 5.75 16.57
N MET A 267 10.27 6.00 17.43
CA MET A 267 10.28 7.16 18.31
C MET A 267 11.31 7.02 19.43
N GLY A 268 11.40 5.85 20.04
CA GLY A 268 12.18 5.62 21.26
C GLY A 268 11.49 6.16 22.51
N TYR A 269 11.81 5.57 23.66
CA TYR A 269 11.17 5.88 24.93
C TYR A 269 11.42 7.33 25.39
N ILE A 270 12.68 7.80 25.35
CA ILE A 270 13.09 9.14 25.81
C ILE A 270 12.35 10.25 25.06
N ASN A 271 12.26 10.11 23.73
CA ASN A 271 11.57 11.05 22.85
C ASN A 271 10.06 11.07 23.09
N LEU A 272 9.42 9.91 23.29
CA LEU A 272 7.99 9.88 23.65
C LEU A 272 7.74 10.56 25.00
N LYS A 273 8.60 10.29 26.00
CA LYS A 273 8.49 10.90 27.34
C LYS A 273 8.61 12.43 27.28
N SER A 274 9.43 12.97 26.38
CA SER A 274 9.60 14.41 26.23
C SER A 274 8.51 15.08 25.38
N MET A 275 8.07 14.44 24.29
CA MET A 275 7.13 15.06 23.35
C MET A 275 5.66 14.98 23.77
N VAL A 276 5.25 13.93 24.48
CA VAL A 276 3.82 13.72 24.79
C VAL A 276 3.25 14.73 25.80
N PRO A 277 3.91 15.09 26.90
CA PRO A 277 3.31 15.97 27.91
C PRO A 277 2.88 17.34 27.35
N PRO A 278 3.70 18.06 26.55
CA PRO A 278 3.25 19.30 25.90
C PRO A 278 2.03 19.09 25.00
N LEU A 279 2.01 17.99 24.21
CA LEU A 279 0.88 17.67 23.34
C LEU A 279 -0.41 17.40 24.12
N GLN A 280 -0.31 16.79 25.31
CA GLN A 280 -1.44 16.57 26.20
C GLN A 280 -2.01 17.88 26.74
N GLU A 281 -1.14 18.81 27.15
CA GLU A 281 -1.54 20.13 27.62
C GLU A 281 -2.26 20.91 26.51
N GLU A 282 -1.70 20.90 25.31
CA GLU A 282 -2.30 21.56 24.13
C GLU A 282 -3.63 20.94 23.73
N ALA A 283 -3.77 19.61 23.76
CA ALA A 283 -5.01 18.92 23.43
C ALA A 283 -6.16 19.25 24.40
N ASN A 284 -5.83 19.64 25.63
CA ASN A 284 -6.78 20.12 26.63
C ASN A 284 -7.11 21.61 26.50
N SER A 285 -6.38 22.34 25.64
CA SER A 285 -6.65 23.75 25.35
C SER A 285 -7.73 23.92 24.27
N THR A 286 -8.30 25.13 24.18
CA THR A 286 -9.28 25.49 23.13
C THR A 286 -8.64 25.71 21.75
N GLN A 287 -7.31 25.76 21.64
CA GLN A 287 -6.58 25.96 20.39
C GLN A 287 -5.79 24.69 20.04
N LYS A 288 -6.42 23.75 19.33
CA LYS A 288 -5.71 22.56 18.83
C LYS A 288 -4.75 22.96 17.72
N GLN A 289 -3.45 22.96 18.02
CA GLN A 289 -2.40 23.21 17.04
C GLN A 289 -1.92 21.87 16.44
N GLU A 290 -2.47 21.54 15.27
CA GLU A 290 -2.13 20.32 14.52
C GLU A 290 -0.98 20.54 13.53
N LEU A 291 -0.77 21.80 13.16
CA LEU A 291 0.38 22.24 12.37
C LEU A 291 1.62 22.29 13.27
N ASP A 292 2.78 22.04 12.69
CA ASP A 292 4.05 22.26 13.40
C ASP A 292 4.36 23.75 13.57
N ASP A 293 5.52 24.06 14.17
CA ASP A 293 5.95 25.43 14.46
C ASP A 293 6.16 26.26 13.17
N ALA A 294 6.32 25.61 12.02
CA ALA A 294 6.40 26.24 10.70
C ALA A 294 5.02 26.40 10.03
N GLY A 295 3.94 25.99 10.69
CA GLY A 295 2.60 26.03 10.16
C GLY A 295 2.31 24.90 9.15
N VAL A 296 3.06 23.80 9.19
CA VAL A 296 2.94 22.70 8.23
C VAL A 296 2.34 21.44 8.87
N TYR A 297 1.40 20.81 8.18
CA TYR A 297 0.89 19.48 8.50
C TYR A 297 1.75 18.42 7.82
N SER A 298 2.68 17.82 8.57
CA SER A 298 3.60 16.82 8.04
C SER A 298 3.27 15.42 8.56
N SER A 299 3.13 14.46 7.64
CA SER A 299 3.01 13.04 7.98
C SER A 299 4.24 12.47 8.68
N GLY A 300 5.40 13.13 8.60
CA GLY A 300 6.61 12.74 9.33
C GLY A 300 6.70 13.26 10.76
N ASN A 301 5.75 14.11 11.18
CA ASN A 301 5.75 14.69 12.52
C ASN A 301 4.84 13.90 13.47
N TYR A 302 5.38 13.55 14.64
CA TYR A 302 4.64 12.82 15.66
C TYR A 302 3.41 13.57 16.19
N ARG A 303 3.45 14.91 16.27
CA ARG A 303 2.31 15.76 16.65
C ARG A 303 1.07 15.43 15.82
N THR A 304 1.26 15.30 14.51
CA THR A 304 0.23 14.95 13.54
C THR A 304 -0.41 13.59 13.89
N VAL A 305 0.42 12.61 14.21
CA VAL A 305 -0.01 11.25 14.58
C VAL A 305 -0.77 11.24 15.90
N TYR A 306 -0.24 11.93 16.91
CA TYR A 306 -0.84 12.01 18.24
C TYR A 306 -2.26 12.61 18.22
N ASN A 307 -2.48 13.59 17.34
CA ASN A 307 -3.76 14.32 17.19
C ASN A 307 -4.76 13.62 16.26
N LEU A 308 -4.45 12.44 15.72
CA LEU A 308 -5.43 11.66 14.95
C LEU A 308 -6.61 11.23 15.84
N VAL A 309 -7.78 11.09 15.19
CA VAL A 309 -9.02 10.80 15.91
C VAL A 309 -8.93 9.44 16.60
N THR A 310 -9.26 9.38 17.90
CA THR A 310 -9.37 8.11 18.64
C THR A 310 -10.80 7.59 18.71
N ASN A 311 -11.80 8.47 18.55
CA ASN A 311 -13.21 8.20 18.89
C ASN A 311 -13.42 7.70 20.33
N LYS A 312 -12.50 8.00 21.26
CA LYS A 312 -12.49 7.48 22.64
C LYS A 312 -13.87 7.54 23.33
N SER A 313 -14.56 8.68 23.24
CA SER A 313 -15.87 8.90 23.88
C SER A 313 -17.03 8.14 23.23
N LYS A 314 -16.87 7.64 22.00
CA LYS A 314 -17.90 6.91 21.23
C LYS A 314 -17.71 5.40 21.27
N ARG A 315 -16.62 4.91 21.88
CA ARG A 315 -16.29 3.48 21.98
C ARG A 315 -17.08 2.81 23.10
N SER A 316 -17.44 1.54 22.88
CA SER A 316 -18.07 0.72 23.91
C SER A 316 -17.05 0.28 24.96
N VAL A 317 -17.53 -0.06 26.16
CA VAL A 317 -16.70 -0.62 27.24
C VAL A 317 -15.95 -1.87 26.78
N ASN A 318 -16.61 -2.74 26.00
CA ASN A 318 -16.00 -3.95 25.44
C ASN A 318 -14.84 -3.64 24.49
N ASP A 319 -14.99 -2.63 23.63
CA ASP A 319 -13.91 -2.21 22.74
C ASP A 319 -12.74 -1.63 23.54
N LEU A 320 -13.00 -0.73 24.49
CA LEU A 320 -11.99 -0.14 25.36
C LEU A 320 -11.22 -1.22 26.13
N LEU A 321 -11.91 -2.19 26.73
CA LEU A 321 -11.31 -3.31 27.43
C LEU A 321 -10.40 -4.13 26.50
N LYS A 322 -10.81 -4.39 25.25
CA LYS A 322 -9.98 -5.07 24.25
C LYS A 322 -8.72 -4.28 23.91
N ARG A 323 -8.82 -2.95 23.72
CA ARG A 323 -7.66 -2.07 23.48
C ARG A 323 -6.70 -2.08 24.67
N THR A 324 -7.22 -2.06 25.89
CA THR A 324 -6.42 -2.15 27.13
C THR A 324 -5.67 -3.46 27.23
N MET A 325 -6.33 -4.60 26.98
CA MET A 325 -5.67 -5.92 27.00
C MET A 325 -4.55 -6.02 25.96
N GLU A 326 -4.79 -5.58 24.73
CA GLU A 326 -3.75 -5.58 23.69
C GLU A 326 -2.56 -4.68 24.09
N SER A 327 -2.84 -3.50 24.65
CA SER A 327 -1.81 -2.56 25.13
C SER A 327 -0.99 -3.14 26.29
N PHE A 328 -1.64 -3.87 27.21
CA PHE A 328 -0.96 -4.55 28.31
C PHE A 328 0.02 -5.61 27.79
N VAL A 329 -0.41 -6.43 26.81
CA VAL A 329 0.47 -7.44 26.20
C VAL A 329 1.67 -6.77 25.52
N LEU A 330 1.43 -5.71 24.74
CA LEU A 330 2.51 -4.95 24.09
C LEU A 330 3.49 -4.34 25.10
N LEU A 331 2.99 -3.77 26.18
CA LEU A 331 3.81 -3.22 27.27
C LEU A 331 4.71 -4.29 27.89
N LYS A 332 4.16 -5.47 28.17
CA LYS A 332 4.95 -6.59 28.70
C LYS A 332 6.02 -7.05 27.73
N LEU A 333 5.73 -7.08 26.43
CA LEU A 333 6.74 -7.40 25.42
C LEU A 333 7.85 -6.33 25.38
N LEU A 334 7.52 -5.04 25.39
CA LEU A 334 8.52 -3.96 25.41
C LEU A 334 9.42 -3.99 26.65
N LEU A 335 8.87 -4.36 27.82
CA LEU A 335 9.66 -4.55 29.04
C LEU A 335 10.62 -5.73 28.95
N LEU A 336 10.30 -6.76 28.15
CA LEU A 336 11.09 -7.98 28.02
C LEU A 336 12.12 -7.93 26.88
N THR A 337 12.01 -6.99 25.93
CA THR A 337 12.93 -6.97 24.78
C THR A 337 14.32 -6.49 25.13
N ASP A 338 14.49 -5.78 26.25
CA ASP A 338 15.72 -5.04 26.61
C ASP A 338 16.16 -3.97 25.58
N GLU A 339 15.39 -3.74 24.51
CA GLU A 339 15.76 -2.87 23.39
C GLU A 339 15.00 -1.55 23.36
N TYR A 340 13.86 -1.45 24.07
CA TYR A 340 13.00 -0.27 24.02
C TYR A 340 13.29 0.75 25.12
N PHE A 341 13.41 0.28 26.36
CA PHE A 341 13.69 1.13 27.52
C PHE A 341 15.18 1.36 27.66
N VAL A 342 15.72 2.13 26.73
CA VAL A 342 17.14 2.49 26.66
C VAL A 342 17.31 4.00 26.53
N ASP A 343 18.45 4.52 26.97
CA ASP A 343 18.85 5.90 26.70
C ASP A 343 19.29 6.08 25.24
N ASN A 344 19.67 7.31 24.87
CA ASN A 344 20.13 7.63 23.51
C ASN A 344 21.46 6.95 23.12
N PHE A 345 22.13 6.29 24.07
CA PHE A 345 23.36 5.53 23.87
C PHE A 345 23.12 4.01 23.90
N GLY A 346 21.87 3.56 24.08
CA GLY A 346 21.50 2.15 24.16
C GLY A 346 21.68 1.52 25.55
N ASN A 347 21.97 2.30 26.59
CA ASN A 347 22.06 1.76 27.95
C ASN A 347 20.66 1.53 28.52
N LYS A 348 20.46 0.40 29.20
CA LYS A 348 19.17 0.04 29.81
C LYS A 348 18.77 1.05 30.88
N LEU A 349 17.51 1.47 30.82
CA LEU A 349 16.89 2.34 31.82
C LEU A 349 16.18 1.50 32.88
N TYR A 350 16.21 2.00 34.12
CA TYR A 350 15.33 1.49 35.17
C TYR A 350 13.96 2.17 35.06
N ILE A 351 12.91 1.37 35.01
CA ILE A 351 11.52 1.82 34.75
C ILE A 351 10.68 1.58 35.99
N ASN A 352 10.12 2.64 36.56
CA ASN A 352 9.21 2.59 37.71
C ASN A 352 7.74 2.52 37.25
N ASP A 353 6.82 2.47 38.22
CA ASP A 353 5.39 2.33 37.96
C ASP A 353 4.78 3.48 37.15
N ASP A 354 5.26 4.72 37.31
CA ASP A 354 4.79 5.88 36.54
C ASP A 354 5.21 5.77 35.07
N GLU A 355 6.43 5.31 34.81
CA GLU A 355 6.89 5.05 33.44
C GLU A 355 6.11 3.91 32.78
N VAL A 356 5.85 2.82 33.52
CA VAL A 356 5.00 1.71 33.05
C VAL A 356 3.60 2.22 32.71
N LEU A 357 2.99 3.03 33.58
CA LEU A 357 1.67 3.59 33.39
C LEU A 357 1.62 4.54 32.19
N PHE A 358 2.63 5.41 32.05
CA PHE A 358 2.77 6.31 30.91
C PHE A 358 2.83 5.52 29.58
N THR A 359 3.74 4.55 29.47
CA THR A 359 3.89 3.74 28.25
C THR A 359 2.61 2.96 27.96
N GLY A 360 1.98 2.34 28.96
CA GLY A 360 0.71 1.63 28.79
C GLY A 360 -0.42 2.53 28.29
N THR A 361 -0.51 3.76 28.82
CA THR A 361 -1.49 4.77 28.39
C THR A 361 -1.24 5.20 26.95
N MET A 362 0.02 5.41 26.57
CA MET A 362 0.37 5.75 25.20
C MET A 362 0.10 4.61 24.23
N LEU A 363 0.39 3.35 24.60
CA LEU A 363 0.04 2.19 23.78
C LEU A 363 -1.47 2.17 23.52
N MET A 364 -2.29 2.39 24.56
CA MET A 364 -3.74 2.43 24.42
C MET A 364 -4.21 3.57 23.52
N HIS A 365 -3.62 4.77 23.65
CA HIS A 365 -3.92 5.92 22.78
C HIS A 365 -3.69 5.58 21.30
N HIS A 366 -2.50 5.06 20.96
CA HIS A 366 -2.14 4.73 19.58
C HIS A 366 -2.93 3.53 19.04
N MET A 367 -3.25 2.54 19.88
CA MET A 367 -4.12 1.43 19.48
C MET A 367 -5.53 1.91 19.11
N MET A 368 -6.06 2.96 19.76
CA MET A 368 -7.32 3.58 19.35
C MET A 368 -7.18 4.37 18.04
N ILE A 369 -6.09 5.14 17.87
CA ILE A 369 -5.78 5.85 16.62
C ILE A 369 -5.76 4.87 15.44
N LEU A 370 -4.93 3.82 15.52
CA LEU A 370 -4.76 2.89 14.42
C LEU A 370 -6.04 2.15 14.05
N TRP A 371 -6.96 1.92 15.00
CA TRP A 371 -8.23 1.26 14.70
C TRP A 371 -9.08 2.02 13.66
N CYS A 372 -8.99 3.35 13.64
CA CYS A 372 -9.81 4.20 12.78
C CYS A 372 -9.01 5.03 11.76
N ASN A 373 -7.69 5.02 11.80
CA ASN A 373 -6.84 5.77 10.85
C ASN A 373 -5.83 4.89 10.09
N ALA A 374 -5.55 3.66 10.55
CA ALA A 374 -4.68 2.77 9.81
C ALA A 374 -5.39 2.21 8.58
N ASP A 375 -4.64 2.12 7.49
CA ASP A 375 -5.16 1.79 6.18
C ASP A 375 -4.40 0.65 5.53
N THR A 376 -5.08 -0.06 4.65
CA THR A 376 -4.54 -1.22 3.96
C THR A 376 -3.53 -0.80 2.91
N ILE A 377 -2.38 -1.49 2.91
CA ILE A 377 -1.41 -1.45 1.82
C ILE A 377 -1.62 -2.71 0.99
N GLY A 378 -1.90 -2.54 -0.30
CA GLY A 378 -2.24 -3.62 -1.20
C GLY A 378 -1.71 -3.42 -2.62
N GLU A 379 -1.67 -4.51 -3.38
CA GLU A 379 -1.27 -4.52 -4.77
C GLU A 379 -2.21 -5.39 -5.61
N ILE A 380 -2.30 -5.15 -6.92
CA ILE A 380 -2.96 -6.09 -7.82
C ILE A 380 -2.04 -7.30 -7.99
N GLN A 381 -2.62 -8.50 -7.82
CA GLN A 381 -1.96 -9.75 -8.22
C GLN A 381 -2.67 -10.30 -9.45
N HIS A 382 -1.92 -10.57 -10.52
CA HIS A 382 -2.46 -11.05 -11.79
C HIS A 382 -2.32 -12.58 -11.89
N ASP A 383 -3.44 -13.30 -11.98
CA ASP A 383 -3.40 -14.75 -12.23
C ASP A 383 -3.48 -15.04 -13.74
N ARG A 384 -2.47 -15.72 -14.31
CA ARG A 384 -2.52 -16.15 -15.72
C ARG A 384 -3.58 -17.22 -15.99
N LYS A 385 -4.01 -17.99 -14.98
CA LYS A 385 -5.03 -19.03 -15.12
C LYS A 385 -6.45 -18.44 -15.17
N GLU A 386 -6.62 -17.33 -14.48
CA GLU A 386 -7.85 -16.55 -14.42
C GLU A 386 -7.51 -15.10 -14.75
N SER A 387 -7.17 -14.82 -16.02
CA SER A 387 -6.87 -13.45 -16.48
C SER A 387 -8.01 -12.46 -16.20
N THR A 388 -9.21 -12.99 -15.96
CA THR A 388 -10.42 -12.26 -15.58
C THR A 388 -10.50 -11.91 -14.08
N ALA A 389 -9.58 -12.42 -13.25
CA ALA A 389 -9.50 -12.15 -11.82
C ALA A 389 -8.11 -11.62 -11.41
N SER A 390 -7.96 -10.29 -11.39
CA SER A 390 -6.76 -9.62 -10.87
C SER A 390 -7.06 -8.97 -9.51
N PRO A 391 -7.18 -9.74 -8.41
CA PRO A 391 -7.61 -9.19 -7.13
C PRO A 391 -6.58 -8.22 -6.57
N VAL A 392 -7.08 -7.18 -5.90
CA VAL A 392 -6.27 -6.36 -4.99
C VAL A 392 -6.01 -7.16 -3.73
N VAL A 393 -4.75 -7.53 -3.50
CA VAL A 393 -4.31 -8.31 -2.35
C VAL A 393 -3.68 -7.38 -1.33
N ALA A 394 -4.29 -7.32 -0.15
CA ALA A 394 -3.76 -6.63 1.00
C ALA A 394 -2.54 -7.39 1.57
N TYR A 395 -1.38 -6.75 1.61
CA TYR A 395 -0.15 -7.34 2.13
C TYR A 395 0.46 -6.63 3.34
N GLY A 396 -0.05 -5.43 3.66
CA GLY A 396 0.31 -4.73 4.88
C GLY A 396 -0.73 -3.73 5.32
N THR A 397 -0.36 -2.97 6.35
CA THR A 397 -1.13 -1.83 6.86
C THR A 397 -0.16 -0.69 7.11
N GLY A 398 -0.60 0.55 6.89
CA GLY A 398 0.16 1.76 7.19
C GLY A 398 -0.69 2.80 7.90
N LEU A 399 -0.03 3.67 8.66
CA LEU A 399 -0.63 4.89 9.21
C LEU A 399 -0.21 6.08 8.35
N PHE A 400 -1.18 6.75 7.74
CA PHE A 400 -0.98 7.85 6.79
C PHE A 400 -1.65 9.12 7.32
N PRO A 401 -0.94 9.95 8.11
CA PRO A 401 -1.58 11.05 8.84
C PRO A 401 -2.24 12.09 7.95
N SER A 402 -1.71 12.35 6.75
CA SER A 402 -2.29 13.33 5.83
C SER A 402 -3.52 12.77 5.12
N THR A 403 -3.46 11.54 4.58
CA THR A 403 -4.66 10.94 3.95
C THR A 403 -5.74 10.57 4.97
N SER A 404 -5.43 10.51 6.28
CA SER A 404 -6.42 10.39 7.35
C SER A 404 -7.32 11.63 7.48
N LEU A 405 -6.95 12.78 6.91
CA LEU A 405 -7.82 13.97 6.80
C LEU A 405 -8.88 13.83 5.69
N LEU A 406 -8.79 12.81 4.83
CA LEU A 406 -9.80 12.55 3.82
C LEU A 406 -10.97 11.80 4.45
N ASN A 407 -12.14 12.42 4.41
CA ASN A 407 -13.37 11.82 4.91
C ASN A 407 -13.87 10.70 4.00
N HIS A 408 -14.79 9.90 4.54
CA HIS A 408 -15.42 8.82 3.81
C HIS A 408 -16.55 9.28 2.90
N ALA A 409 -16.59 8.72 1.69
CA ALA A 409 -17.84 8.54 0.95
C ALA A 409 -17.88 7.14 0.34
N CYS A 410 -19.06 6.51 0.30
CA CYS A 410 -19.20 5.22 -0.38
C CYS A 410 -19.01 5.37 -1.89
N TYR A 411 -19.48 6.48 -2.45
CA TYR A 411 -19.15 6.93 -3.81
C TYR A 411 -18.09 8.04 -3.70
N SER A 412 -16.83 7.63 -3.60
CA SER A 412 -15.71 8.54 -3.34
C SER A 412 -15.34 9.40 -4.55
N THR A 413 -14.56 10.44 -4.30
CA THR A 413 -13.93 11.25 -5.37
C THR A 413 -12.55 10.73 -5.74
N CYS A 414 -11.90 10.01 -4.82
CA CYS A 414 -10.55 9.50 -4.99
C CYS A 414 -10.44 8.01 -4.68
N ALA A 415 -9.43 7.39 -5.30
CA ALA A 415 -9.00 6.02 -5.04
C ALA A 415 -7.48 5.99 -4.79
N SER A 416 -7.03 5.04 -3.98
CA SER A 416 -5.64 4.93 -3.54
C SER A 416 -4.85 3.88 -4.32
N VAL A 417 -3.62 4.20 -4.68
CA VAL A 417 -2.62 3.24 -5.19
C VAL A 417 -1.44 3.19 -4.21
N SER A 418 -0.97 1.99 -3.87
CA SER A 418 0.17 1.82 -2.95
C SER A 418 1.46 1.59 -3.73
N TYR A 419 2.52 2.30 -3.34
CA TYR A 419 3.89 2.16 -3.81
C TYR A 419 4.78 1.80 -2.60
N GLY A 420 4.74 0.52 -2.20
CA GLY A 420 5.25 0.10 -0.89
C GLY A 420 4.52 0.83 0.24
N TYR A 421 5.25 1.51 1.13
CA TYR A 421 4.67 2.31 2.20
C TYR A 421 4.16 3.71 1.78
N VAL A 422 4.21 4.07 0.50
CA VAL A 422 3.71 5.37 0.01
C VAL A 422 2.33 5.17 -0.61
N GLN A 423 1.35 5.96 -0.17
CA GLN A 423 -0.01 5.95 -0.70
C GLN A 423 -0.23 7.16 -1.59
N VAL A 424 -0.72 6.93 -2.80
CA VAL A 424 -1.05 7.97 -3.79
C VAL A 424 -2.54 7.98 -4.02
N MET A 425 -3.20 9.11 -3.77
CA MET A 425 -4.62 9.31 -4.08
C MET A 425 -4.75 9.94 -5.46
N ARG A 426 -5.58 9.33 -6.31
CA ARG A 426 -5.94 9.86 -7.63
C ARG A 426 -7.42 10.13 -7.70
N ALA A 427 -7.82 11.17 -8.42
CA ALA A 427 -9.22 11.44 -8.71
C ALA A 427 -9.80 10.31 -9.58
N CYS A 428 -10.86 9.63 -9.09
CA CYS A 428 -11.52 8.55 -9.82
C CYS A 428 -12.69 9.03 -10.69
N ARG A 429 -12.91 10.36 -10.72
CA ARG A 429 -13.94 11.08 -11.48
C ARG A 429 -13.61 12.56 -11.48
N ARG A 430 -14.34 13.36 -12.25
CA ARG A 430 -14.24 14.82 -12.17
C ARG A 430 -14.65 15.29 -10.77
N ILE A 431 -13.86 16.19 -10.19
CA ILE A 431 -14.11 16.80 -8.89
C ILE A 431 -14.26 18.32 -9.10
N PRO A 432 -15.48 18.86 -9.11
CA PRO A 432 -15.69 20.31 -9.21
C PRO A 432 -15.08 21.06 -8.03
N ALA A 433 -14.65 22.30 -8.24
CA ALA A 433 -14.24 23.22 -7.18
C ALA A 433 -15.30 23.29 -6.06
N GLY A 434 -14.84 23.35 -4.81
CA GLY A 434 -15.68 23.31 -3.61
C GLY A 434 -16.16 21.90 -3.20
N THR A 435 -15.94 20.87 -4.02
CA THR A 435 -16.32 19.50 -3.66
C THR A 435 -15.35 18.91 -2.65
N GLN A 436 -15.87 18.24 -1.63
CA GLN A 436 -15.07 17.53 -0.64
C GLN A 436 -14.28 16.38 -1.28
N ILE A 437 -12.99 16.32 -0.99
CA ILE A 437 -12.12 15.20 -1.35
C ILE A 437 -12.39 14.05 -0.38
N THR A 438 -12.85 12.94 -0.92
CA THR A 438 -13.26 11.76 -0.15
C THR A 438 -12.62 10.50 -0.68
N ARG A 439 -12.47 9.53 0.22
CA ARG A 439 -11.98 8.18 -0.07
C ARG A 439 -12.92 7.11 0.47
N GLN A 440 -12.77 5.88 -0.01
CA GLN A 440 -13.41 4.74 0.61
C GLN A 440 -12.57 4.25 1.80
N TYR A 441 -13.20 4.07 2.97
CA TYR A 441 -12.55 3.57 4.19
C TYR A 441 -12.48 2.04 4.25
N ALA A 442 -13.29 1.39 3.44
CA ALA A 442 -13.33 -0.05 3.23
C ALA A 442 -14.07 -0.30 1.93
N ASP A 443 -14.06 -1.53 1.42
CA ASP A 443 -14.86 -1.94 0.28
C ASP A 443 -16.36 -2.05 0.63
N LEU A 444 -17.00 -0.88 0.75
CA LEU A 444 -18.38 -0.66 1.17
C LEU A 444 -19.33 -0.40 0.02
N PHE A 445 -18.86 0.17 -1.11
CA PHE A 445 -19.75 0.56 -2.21
C PHE A 445 -20.61 -0.60 -2.71
N GLN A 446 -20.02 -1.80 -2.75
CA GLN A 446 -20.66 -3.04 -3.18
C GLN A 446 -21.48 -3.75 -2.08
N LYS A 447 -21.64 -3.12 -0.92
CA LYS A 447 -22.44 -3.66 0.19
C LYS A 447 -23.81 -3.03 0.23
N LYS A 448 -24.77 -3.73 0.84
CA LYS A 448 -26.12 -3.18 1.06
C LYS A 448 -26.05 -2.00 2.02
N LEU A 449 -26.97 -1.05 1.92
CA LEU A 449 -27.00 0.17 2.74
C LEU A 449 -26.81 -0.11 4.25
N HIS A 450 -27.54 -1.07 4.80
CA HIS A 450 -27.45 -1.42 6.22
C HIS A 450 -26.07 -1.99 6.62
N GLU A 451 -25.41 -2.72 5.72
CA GLU A 451 -24.06 -3.24 5.95
C GLU A 451 -23.02 -2.12 5.92
N ARG A 452 -23.15 -1.19 4.96
CA ARG A 452 -22.31 0.03 4.88
C ARG A 452 -22.38 0.80 6.18
N MET A 453 -23.60 1.08 6.65
CA MET A 453 -23.86 1.80 7.90
C MET A 453 -23.34 1.05 9.13
N ALA A 454 -23.55 -0.27 9.21
CA ALA A 454 -23.09 -1.08 10.33
C ALA A 454 -21.56 -1.09 10.46
N ILE A 455 -20.84 -1.28 9.34
CA ILE A 455 -19.38 -1.29 9.33
C ILE A 455 -18.82 0.08 9.73
N LEU A 456 -19.36 1.16 9.16
CA LEU A 456 -18.91 2.51 9.45
C LEU A 456 -19.19 2.92 10.90
N LYS A 457 -20.36 2.57 11.43
CA LYS A 457 -20.72 2.83 12.83
C LYS A 457 -19.84 2.05 13.80
N ALA A 458 -19.54 0.78 13.48
CA ALA A 458 -18.73 -0.07 14.35
C ALA A 458 -17.26 0.34 14.42
N ARG A 459 -16.65 0.78 13.31
CA ARG A 459 -15.22 1.12 13.25
C ARG A 459 -14.93 2.62 13.37
N TYR A 460 -15.76 3.46 12.77
CA TYR A 460 -15.52 4.90 12.62
C TYR A 460 -16.53 5.78 13.37
N HIS A 461 -17.57 5.17 13.98
CA HIS A 461 -18.52 5.84 14.87
C HIS A 461 -19.29 7.01 14.24
N PHE A 462 -19.64 6.89 12.96
CA PHE A 462 -20.51 7.83 12.24
C PHE A 462 -21.48 7.11 11.28
N VAL A 463 -22.46 7.85 10.77
CA VAL A 463 -23.40 7.39 9.73
C VAL A 463 -23.11 8.14 8.43
N CYS A 464 -22.99 7.41 7.32
CA CYS A 464 -22.65 8.00 6.03
C CYS A 464 -23.88 8.65 5.36
N HIS A 465 -23.72 9.90 4.94
CA HIS A 465 -24.71 10.67 4.19
C HIS A 465 -24.25 10.99 2.76
N CYS A 466 -23.32 10.22 2.20
CA CYS A 466 -22.92 10.43 0.80
C CYS A 466 -24.08 10.15 -0.16
N GLN A 467 -23.98 10.64 -1.40
CA GLN A 467 -24.98 10.45 -2.46
C GLN A 467 -25.47 9.00 -2.60
N ALA A 468 -24.55 8.02 -2.56
CA ALA A 468 -24.90 6.60 -2.64
C ALA A 468 -25.69 6.07 -1.43
N CYS A 469 -25.46 6.60 -0.23
CA CYS A 469 -26.21 6.21 0.96
C CYS A 469 -27.58 6.90 1.02
N LEU A 470 -27.65 8.20 0.74
CA LEU A 470 -28.91 8.94 0.69
C LEU A 470 -29.84 8.44 -0.42
N GLY A 471 -29.28 8.11 -1.58
CA GLY A 471 -30.01 7.54 -2.71
C GLY A 471 -30.29 6.04 -2.59
N ASN A 472 -29.90 5.39 -1.49
CA ASN A 472 -29.98 3.94 -1.31
C ASN A 472 -29.52 3.15 -2.54
N TRP A 473 -28.35 3.50 -3.08
CA TRP A 473 -27.84 2.87 -4.30
C TRP A 473 -27.70 1.36 -4.11
N PRO A 474 -28.19 0.57 -5.09
CA PRO A 474 -28.21 -0.89 -4.98
C PRO A 474 -26.78 -1.44 -5.02
N PHE A 475 -26.58 -2.56 -4.34
CA PHE A 475 -25.29 -3.25 -4.33
C PHE A 475 -24.98 -3.91 -5.68
N THR A 476 -26.01 -4.26 -6.45
CA THR A 476 -25.92 -4.76 -7.83
C THR A 476 -26.68 -3.85 -8.75
N LEU A 477 -26.00 -3.34 -9.78
CA LEU A 477 -26.63 -2.67 -10.90
C LEU A 477 -26.85 -3.67 -12.03
N PRO A 478 -27.88 -3.46 -12.89
CA PRO A 478 -28.04 -4.24 -14.10
C PRO A 478 -26.75 -4.21 -14.92
N PHE A 479 -26.27 -5.38 -15.35
CA PHE A 479 -25.07 -5.51 -16.17
C PHE A 479 -25.36 -5.10 -17.61
N ASN A 480 -25.58 -3.80 -17.81
CA ASN A 480 -25.77 -3.16 -19.11
C ASN A 480 -25.15 -1.75 -19.07
N TYR A 481 -25.17 -1.08 -20.22
CA TYR A 481 -24.67 0.30 -20.36
C TYR A 481 -25.83 1.25 -20.68
N GLU A 482 -27.05 0.90 -20.28
CA GLU A 482 -28.19 1.80 -20.42
C GLU A 482 -28.03 2.98 -19.45
N TYR A 483 -28.42 4.15 -19.92
CA TYR A 483 -28.33 5.38 -19.15
C TYR A 483 -29.41 6.38 -19.55
N GLU A 484 -29.71 7.27 -18.63
CA GLU A 484 -30.57 8.44 -18.84
C GLU A 484 -29.77 9.72 -18.59
N LEU A 485 -30.02 10.75 -19.39
CA LEU A 485 -29.39 12.06 -19.14
C LEU A 485 -30.05 12.72 -17.93
N ARG A 486 -29.31 13.50 -17.15
CA ARG A 486 -29.76 14.12 -15.91
C ARG A 486 -30.18 15.57 -16.10
N CYS A 487 -31.16 15.99 -15.31
CA CYS A 487 -31.49 17.39 -15.16
C CYS A 487 -30.33 18.15 -14.50
N VAL A 488 -29.84 19.23 -15.13
CA VAL A 488 -28.73 20.04 -14.58
C VAL A 488 -29.07 20.76 -13.27
N VAL A 489 -30.36 20.84 -12.91
CA VAL A 489 -30.83 21.49 -11.68
C VAL A 489 -31.03 20.49 -10.53
N CYS A 490 -31.66 19.34 -10.77
CA CYS A 490 -32.01 18.40 -9.69
C CYS A 490 -31.31 17.03 -9.78
N GLY A 491 -30.51 16.79 -10.82
CA GLY A 491 -29.81 15.51 -11.03
C GLY A 491 -30.69 14.31 -11.39
N LYS A 492 -32.02 14.43 -11.34
CA LYS A 492 -32.95 13.36 -11.72
C LYS A 492 -32.95 13.11 -13.23
N PRO A 493 -33.30 11.90 -13.69
CA PRO A 493 -33.42 11.60 -15.11
C PRO A 493 -34.34 12.55 -15.89
N VAL A 494 -33.95 12.85 -17.13
CA VAL A 494 -34.75 13.52 -18.15
C VAL A 494 -35.35 12.45 -19.04
N LEU A 495 -36.68 12.42 -19.14
CA LEU A 495 -37.38 11.40 -19.93
C LEU A 495 -37.00 11.50 -21.41
N LYS A 496 -36.72 10.36 -22.04
CA LYS A 496 -36.24 10.27 -23.42
C LYS A 496 -37.27 10.77 -24.44
N GLU A 497 -38.55 10.47 -24.23
CA GLU A 497 -39.63 10.76 -25.17
C GLU A 497 -40.00 12.25 -25.14
N SER A 498 -40.16 12.80 -23.94
CA SER A 498 -40.58 14.20 -23.75
C SER A 498 -39.41 15.19 -23.68
N LYS A 499 -38.17 14.70 -23.51
CA LYS A 499 -36.96 15.50 -23.27
C LYS A 499 -37.13 16.44 -22.08
N LYS A 500 -37.95 16.05 -21.10
CA LYS A 500 -38.39 16.91 -20.00
C LYS A 500 -38.11 16.31 -18.65
N CYS A 501 -37.54 17.11 -17.75
CA CYS A 501 -37.43 16.77 -16.35
C CYS A 501 -38.78 16.97 -15.65
N HIS A 502 -39.38 15.91 -15.12
CA HIS A 502 -40.67 15.99 -14.43
C HIS A 502 -40.59 16.76 -13.10
N ASN A 503 -39.43 16.76 -12.46
CA ASN A 503 -39.26 17.41 -11.15
C ASN A 503 -39.10 18.93 -11.26
N CYS A 504 -38.32 19.41 -12.24
CA CYS A 504 -38.08 20.84 -12.44
C CYS A 504 -38.95 21.46 -13.54
N ASN A 505 -39.71 20.64 -14.27
CA ASN A 505 -40.52 21.06 -15.43
C ASN A 505 -39.70 21.69 -16.58
N ILE A 506 -38.40 21.39 -16.66
CA ILE A 506 -37.46 21.93 -17.66
C ILE A 506 -37.38 21.00 -18.89
N THR A 507 -37.42 21.58 -20.09
CA THR A 507 -37.30 20.88 -21.38
C THR A 507 -35.89 21.06 -21.97
N TYR A 508 -35.27 19.98 -22.42
CA TYR A 508 -33.90 19.89 -22.94
C TYR A 508 -33.90 19.68 -24.46
N ASN A 509 -34.41 20.66 -25.21
CA ASN A 509 -34.52 20.59 -26.68
C ASN A 509 -33.57 21.56 -27.42
N HIS A 510 -32.77 22.32 -26.68
CA HIS A 510 -31.75 23.22 -27.19
C HIS A 510 -30.69 23.45 -26.11
N GLN A 511 -29.51 23.94 -26.50
CA GLN A 511 -28.51 24.42 -25.57
C GLN A 511 -28.74 25.90 -25.30
N GLY A 512 -28.78 26.31 -24.03
CA GLY A 512 -29.04 27.69 -23.66
C GLY A 512 -29.08 27.90 -22.15
N GLN A 513 -29.07 29.16 -21.72
CA GLN A 513 -29.29 29.51 -20.31
C GLN A 513 -30.77 29.43 -19.96
N LEU A 514 -31.10 28.97 -18.76
CA LEU A 514 -32.48 29.02 -18.26
C LEU A 514 -32.89 30.48 -18.03
N VAL A 515 -34.09 30.84 -18.49
CA VAL A 515 -34.64 32.19 -18.34
C VAL A 515 -34.70 32.62 -16.88
N ASP A 516 -35.18 31.72 -16.00
CA ASP A 516 -35.33 32.00 -14.57
C ASP A 516 -34.04 31.79 -13.76
N ARG A 517 -33.00 31.20 -14.38
CA ARG A 517 -31.70 30.87 -13.77
C ARG A 517 -30.57 31.01 -14.78
N PRO A 518 -30.15 32.24 -15.12
CA PRO A 518 -29.15 32.49 -16.17
C PRO A 518 -27.81 31.82 -15.91
N GLU A 519 -27.48 31.52 -14.65
CA GLU A 519 -26.29 30.78 -14.23
C GLU A 519 -26.32 29.30 -14.64
N VAL A 520 -27.49 28.75 -14.97
CA VAL A 520 -27.68 27.35 -15.36
C VAL A 520 -27.81 27.23 -16.87
N THR A 521 -26.89 26.48 -17.48
CA THR A 521 -26.96 26.13 -18.90
C THR A 521 -27.55 24.73 -19.09
N ILE A 522 -28.64 24.63 -19.84
CA ILE A 522 -29.20 23.35 -20.29
C ILE A 522 -28.52 22.89 -21.57
N TYR A 523 -28.57 21.58 -21.81
CA TYR A 523 -28.07 20.94 -23.03
C TYR A 523 -29.21 20.55 -23.97
N ASP A 524 -28.88 20.42 -25.26
CA ASP A 524 -29.76 19.78 -26.24
C ASP A 524 -29.71 18.25 -26.04
N TYR A 525 -30.85 17.64 -25.70
CA TYR A 525 -30.92 16.21 -25.33
C TYR A 525 -30.47 15.28 -26.47
N PRO A 526 -31.02 15.36 -27.71
CA PRO A 526 -30.50 14.60 -28.84
C PRO A 526 -28.99 14.73 -29.07
N VAL A 527 -28.47 15.95 -29.06
CA VAL A 527 -27.04 16.20 -29.31
C VAL A 527 -26.19 15.59 -28.20
N MET A 528 -26.57 15.81 -26.94
CA MET A 528 -25.82 15.28 -25.81
C MET A 528 -25.87 13.76 -25.74
N ARG A 529 -27.04 13.16 -26.02
CA ARG A 529 -27.18 11.71 -26.06
C ARG A 529 -26.25 11.11 -27.13
N ALA A 530 -26.21 11.68 -28.33
CA ALA A 530 -25.31 11.23 -29.40
C ALA A 530 -23.83 11.32 -29.01
N LYS A 531 -23.42 12.37 -28.27
CA LYS A 531 -22.04 12.48 -27.74
C LYS A 531 -21.71 11.38 -26.74
N VAL A 532 -22.63 11.08 -25.82
CA VAL A 532 -22.43 10.00 -24.84
C VAL A 532 -22.40 8.63 -25.52
N ASP A 533 -23.26 8.40 -26.53
CA ASP A 533 -23.29 7.15 -27.30
C ASP A 533 -21.97 6.95 -28.08
N ASP A 534 -21.44 7.99 -28.73
CA ASP A 534 -20.14 7.96 -29.43
C ASP A 534 -18.96 7.68 -28.47
N ALA A 535 -18.93 8.37 -27.32
CA ALA A 535 -17.90 8.12 -26.31
C ALA A 535 -17.99 6.70 -25.71
N LEU A 536 -19.21 6.17 -25.54
CA LEU A 536 -19.43 4.80 -25.09
C LEU A 536 -18.94 3.78 -26.12
N GLU A 537 -19.16 4.01 -27.41
CA GLU A 537 -18.63 3.15 -28.47
C GLU A 537 -17.10 3.09 -28.45
N LYS A 538 -16.44 4.27 -28.38
CA LYS A 538 -14.98 4.36 -28.25
C LYS A 538 -14.45 3.63 -27.02
N TYR A 539 -15.10 3.81 -25.87
CA TYR A 539 -14.76 3.08 -24.64
C TYR A 539 -14.86 1.56 -24.85
N MET A 540 -15.97 1.07 -25.42
CA MET A 540 -16.17 -0.36 -25.66
C MET A 540 -15.13 -0.94 -26.62
N MET A 541 -14.66 -0.15 -27.59
CA MET A 541 -13.54 -0.54 -28.45
C MET A 541 -12.19 -0.57 -27.72
N ALA A 542 -12.02 0.25 -26.68
CA ALA A 542 -10.79 0.34 -25.89
C ALA A 542 -10.67 -0.77 -24.83
N VAL A 543 -11.79 -1.23 -24.25
CA VAL A 543 -11.80 -2.24 -23.17
C VAL A 543 -10.95 -3.48 -23.51
N PRO A 544 -11.07 -4.13 -24.68
CA PRO A 544 -10.24 -5.29 -25.01
C PRO A 544 -8.73 -4.98 -24.98
N ARG A 545 -8.31 -3.79 -25.45
CA ARG A 545 -6.90 -3.38 -25.43
C ARG A 545 -6.38 -3.18 -24.02
N PHE A 546 -7.17 -2.58 -23.14
CA PHE A 546 -6.84 -2.54 -21.71
C PHE A 546 -6.69 -3.94 -21.14
N MET A 547 -7.60 -4.87 -21.43
CA MET A 547 -7.52 -6.24 -20.91
C MET A 547 -6.30 -7.01 -21.43
N GLU A 548 -5.88 -6.74 -22.67
CA GLU A 548 -4.69 -7.31 -23.29
C GLU A 548 -3.39 -6.62 -22.88
N GLY A 549 -3.47 -5.45 -22.23
CA GLY A 549 -2.32 -4.58 -21.93
C GLY A 549 -1.80 -3.82 -23.15
N SER A 550 -2.49 -3.86 -24.29
CA SER A 550 -2.13 -3.16 -25.53
C SER A 550 -2.74 -1.76 -25.63
N ASP A 551 -3.18 -1.18 -24.50
CA ASP A 551 -3.81 0.14 -24.44
C ASP A 551 -2.90 1.29 -24.89
N THR A 552 -3.46 2.23 -25.64
CA THR A 552 -2.76 3.43 -26.16
C THR A 552 -3.24 4.71 -25.46
N SER A 553 -2.51 5.82 -25.63
CA SER A 553 -2.91 7.15 -25.11
C SER A 553 -4.33 7.57 -25.52
N GLU A 554 -4.76 7.18 -26.73
CA GLU A 554 -6.09 7.42 -27.25
C GLU A 554 -7.15 6.63 -26.47
N ASP A 555 -6.84 5.40 -26.07
CA ASP A 555 -7.74 4.57 -25.23
C ASP A 555 -8.00 5.23 -23.88
N TYR A 556 -6.96 5.78 -23.24
CA TYR A 556 -7.13 6.57 -22.01
C TYR A 556 -7.98 7.80 -22.23
N THR A 557 -7.81 8.46 -23.37
CA THR A 557 -8.59 9.66 -23.71
C THR A 557 -10.07 9.31 -23.83
N ALA A 558 -10.41 8.20 -24.50
CA ALA A 558 -11.78 7.71 -24.61
C ALA A 558 -12.40 7.38 -23.24
N VAL A 559 -11.66 6.71 -22.36
CA VAL A 559 -12.11 6.42 -20.98
C VAL A 559 -12.40 7.70 -20.20
N LYS A 560 -11.48 8.68 -20.25
CA LYS A 560 -11.64 9.95 -19.54
C LYS A 560 -12.79 10.79 -20.11
N GLU A 561 -12.96 10.81 -21.43
CA GLU A 561 -14.05 11.52 -22.11
C GLU A 561 -15.42 10.96 -21.69
N LEU A 562 -15.59 9.64 -21.73
CA LEU A 562 -16.84 9.01 -21.29
C LEU A 562 -17.11 9.27 -19.81
N LEU A 563 -16.08 9.21 -18.96
CA LEU A 563 -16.22 9.46 -17.54
C LEU A 563 -16.68 10.90 -17.26
N ASP A 564 -16.08 11.88 -17.92
CA ASP A 564 -16.47 13.29 -17.80
C ASP A 564 -17.91 13.54 -18.27
N LEU A 565 -18.30 12.92 -19.39
CA LEU A 565 -19.67 12.98 -19.89
C LEU A 565 -20.67 12.35 -18.93
N TYR A 566 -20.34 11.21 -18.34
CA TYR A 566 -21.19 10.58 -17.33
C TYR A 566 -21.30 11.42 -16.05
N ASP A 567 -20.18 11.92 -15.53
CA ASP A 567 -20.14 12.78 -14.35
C ASP A 567 -20.91 14.09 -14.56
N SER A 568 -20.99 14.58 -15.80
CA SER A 568 -21.59 15.86 -16.16
C SER A 568 -23.06 15.76 -16.58
N TYR A 569 -23.46 14.69 -17.26
CA TYR A 569 -24.75 14.63 -17.96
C TYR A 569 -25.57 13.38 -17.71
N VAL A 570 -25.04 12.34 -17.04
CA VAL A 570 -25.81 11.11 -16.80
C VAL A 570 -26.37 11.05 -15.39
N ALA A 571 -27.60 10.55 -15.26
CA ALA A 571 -28.23 10.30 -13.97
C ALA A 571 -27.61 9.04 -13.35
N LEU A 572 -27.07 9.18 -12.14
CA LEU A 572 -26.37 8.11 -11.42
C LEU A 572 -27.28 7.47 -10.35
N PRO A 573 -27.07 6.18 -10.02
CA PRO A 573 -25.97 5.31 -10.47
C PRO A 573 -26.27 4.56 -11.77
N THR A 574 -25.22 4.27 -12.56
CA THR A 574 -25.28 3.35 -13.70
C THR A 574 -24.11 2.38 -13.67
N HIS A 575 -24.31 1.15 -14.16
CA HIS A 575 -23.23 0.17 -14.26
C HIS A 575 -22.10 0.68 -15.15
N GLY A 576 -22.44 1.34 -16.28
CA GLY A 576 -21.46 1.95 -17.17
C GLY A 576 -20.53 2.93 -16.45
N HIS A 577 -21.06 3.82 -15.61
CA HIS A 577 -20.22 4.80 -14.90
C HIS A 577 -19.23 4.13 -13.95
N ILE A 578 -19.69 3.19 -13.13
CA ILE A 578 -18.84 2.45 -12.19
C ILE A 578 -17.80 1.62 -12.93
N ALA A 579 -18.17 0.97 -14.04
CA ALA A 579 -17.25 0.19 -14.86
C ALA A 579 -16.10 1.05 -15.41
N VAL A 580 -16.40 2.26 -15.91
CA VAL A 580 -15.40 3.21 -16.41
C VAL A 580 -14.45 3.66 -15.30
N GLN A 581 -14.98 3.97 -14.10
CA GLN A 581 -14.16 4.30 -12.92
C GLN A 581 -13.25 3.15 -12.49
N SER A 582 -13.80 1.94 -12.41
CA SER A 582 -13.05 0.73 -12.04
C SER A 582 -11.94 0.42 -13.03
N LEU A 583 -12.20 0.57 -14.34
CA LEU A 583 -11.16 0.38 -15.37
C LEU A 583 -10.03 1.38 -15.17
N LEU A 584 -10.35 2.66 -14.99
CA LEU A 584 -9.36 3.72 -14.78
C LEU A 584 -8.50 3.45 -13.54
N HIS A 585 -9.13 3.05 -12.44
CA HIS A 585 -8.44 2.69 -11.20
C HIS A 585 -7.54 1.45 -11.35
N ALA A 586 -8.05 0.40 -12.02
CA ALA A 586 -7.27 -0.80 -12.30
C ALA A 586 -6.00 -0.48 -13.09
N VAL A 587 -6.11 0.46 -14.02
CA VAL A 587 -4.98 0.93 -14.79
C VAL A 587 -3.97 1.69 -13.93
N SER A 588 -4.42 2.57 -13.03
CA SER A 588 -3.53 3.25 -12.08
C SER A 588 -2.81 2.24 -11.17
N LEU A 589 -3.52 1.20 -10.73
CA LEU A 589 -2.95 0.11 -9.94
C LEU A 589 -1.89 -0.65 -10.76
N ARG A 590 -2.14 -1.01 -12.03
CA ARG A 590 -1.12 -1.63 -12.90
C ARG A 590 0.16 -0.79 -13.01
N LYS A 591 0.05 0.54 -13.01
CA LYS A 591 1.20 1.46 -13.02
C LYS A 591 1.92 1.56 -11.67
N GLY A 592 1.28 1.19 -10.57
CA GLY A 592 1.84 1.29 -9.22
C GLY A 592 2.26 -0.02 -8.58
N THR A 593 1.84 -1.16 -9.14
CA THR A 593 2.00 -2.48 -8.51
C THR A 593 2.88 -3.40 -9.32
N SER A 594 3.60 -4.29 -8.64
CA SER A 594 4.35 -5.38 -9.28
C SER A 594 3.38 -6.47 -9.77
N ALA A 595 3.39 -6.78 -11.06
CA ALA A 595 2.61 -7.91 -11.60
C ALA A 595 3.36 -9.24 -11.35
N TYR A 596 2.69 -10.23 -10.76
CA TYR A 596 3.26 -11.57 -10.52
C TYR A 596 2.29 -12.69 -10.85
N VAL A 597 2.80 -13.75 -11.48
CA VAL A 597 2.07 -14.95 -11.87
C VAL A 597 2.15 -16.02 -10.78
N LYS A 598 1.01 -16.43 -10.22
CA LYS A 598 0.94 -17.55 -9.29
C LYS A 598 0.79 -18.88 -10.06
N SER A 599 1.86 -19.45 -10.62
CA SER A 599 1.79 -20.81 -11.17
C SER A 599 2.00 -21.86 -10.08
N ASN A 600 0.99 -22.71 -9.87
CA ASN A 600 1.12 -24.10 -9.42
C ASN A 600 -0.15 -24.85 -9.84
N CYS A 601 0.02 -26.02 -10.47
CA CYS A 601 -0.96 -26.91 -11.13
C CYS A 601 -1.17 -26.68 -12.64
N TRP A 602 -0.67 -27.62 -13.43
CA TRP A 602 -1.10 -27.91 -14.80
C TRP A 602 -2.53 -28.46 -14.74
N ASN A 603 -3.48 -27.78 -15.37
CA ASN A 603 -4.69 -28.43 -15.90
C ASN A 603 -5.38 -27.49 -16.87
N ASP A 604 -5.38 -27.89 -18.14
CA ASP A 604 -6.22 -27.36 -19.20
C ASP A 604 -7.68 -27.71 -18.89
N ARG A 605 -8.54 -26.70 -18.70
CA ARG A 605 -9.98 -26.74 -19.02
C ARG A 605 -10.66 -25.37 -18.82
N LEU A 606 -10.94 -24.75 -19.97
CA LEU A 606 -12.17 -24.00 -20.34
C LEU A 606 -12.71 -22.93 -19.37
N LEU A 607 -12.42 -21.67 -19.71
CA LEU A 607 -13.09 -20.46 -19.23
C LEU A 607 -14.53 -20.36 -19.80
N SER A 608 -15.48 -20.01 -18.93
CA SER A 608 -16.77 -19.42 -19.34
C SER A 608 -16.95 -18.07 -18.65
N TRP A 609 -17.39 -17.08 -19.44
CA TRP A 609 -17.43 -15.63 -19.18
C TRP A 609 -18.49 -15.17 -18.14
N LYS A 610 -18.58 -15.83 -16.98
CA LYS A 610 -19.53 -15.45 -15.91
C LYS A 610 -18.95 -14.61 -14.78
N THR A 611 -17.67 -14.25 -14.80
CA THR A 611 -17.01 -13.66 -13.61
C THR A 611 -16.13 -12.42 -13.86
N ALA A 612 -16.07 -11.90 -15.08
CA ALA A 612 -15.36 -10.62 -15.35
C ALA A 612 -16.04 -9.39 -14.73
N GLY A 613 -17.27 -9.54 -14.21
CA GLY A 613 -17.87 -8.56 -13.30
C GLY A 613 -17.19 -8.58 -11.93
N LEU A 614 -16.91 -9.75 -11.35
CA LEU A 614 -16.64 -9.94 -9.91
C LEU A 614 -15.18 -9.77 -9.45
N ALA A 615 -14.27 -9.40 -10.33
CA ALA A 615 -12.87 -9.14 -9.93
C ALA A 615 -12.42 -7.68 -10.10
N LEU A 616 -13.32 -6.85 -10.65
CA LEU A 616 -13.21 -5.39 -10.73
C LEU A 616 -14.49 -4.70 -10.21
N GLN A 617 -15.61 -5.44 -10.10
CA GLN A 617 -16.58 -5.39 -9.00
C GLN A 617 -16.12 -6.37 -7.90
#